data_AF-A0A1F4BD44-F1
#
_entry.id   AF-A0A1F4BD44-F1
#
_cell.length_a   1.000
_cell.length_b   1.000
_cell.length_c   1.000
_cell.angle_alpha   90.00
_cell.angle_beta   90.00
_cell.angle_gamma   90.00
#
_symmetry.space_group_name_H-M   'P 1'
#
loop_
_entity.id
_entity.type
_entity.pdbx_description
1 polymer ?
#
loop_
_entity_poly.entity_id
_entity_poly.type
_entity_poly.pdbx_seq_one_letter_code
_entity_poly.pdbx_strand_id
1 'polypeptide(L)'
;MQFVLRSTAPISAAGRQRRMQFRRSPETVEVVALHLMYVDESGDPGLVGSPTRYYALSGVVLHELAWRPIPDRVISFRRRMKARFGLRLVDEIHAAHFINSPGRLVRIRRNDRLAILRHLADEMAAMPALNVISVLVDKVGKPAGYRAFDSAWRAHMQRFENTMVHRNFNGPSNSDERAIVLPDPTDVRRLTRIIRTMHRYNPVPNQPQFGPGYRNLPIIRVIEDPSYRDSRDSYFIQMADLCAFLLYQHVTPGAYMRKKGGQKYFARLDPILCRVAAPRDPERRGIVRL
;
A
#
# COMPACT_ATOMS: atom_id res chain seq x y z
N MET A 1 -89.56 31.69 5.25
CA MET A 1 -89.31 30.29 5.67
C MET A 1 -88.38 30.36 6.89
N GLN A 2 -88.97 30.25 8.08
CA GLN A 2 -88.29 30.10 9.38
C GLN A 2 -87.54 28.74 9.42
N PHE A 3 -86.53 28.42 10.23
CA PHE A 3 -86.06 28.94 11.52
C PHE A 3 -84.57 28.54 11.69
N VAL A 4 -83.84 29.32 12.49
CA VAL A 4 -82.55 28.98 13.12
C VAL A 4 -82.77 27.88 14.18
N LEU A 5 -81.80 26.96 14.38
CA LEU A 5 -81.47 26.39 15.69
C LEU A 5 -80.04 25.78 15.71
N ARG A 6 -79.37 25.93 16.86
CA ARG A 6 -77.98 25.59 17.21
C ARG A 6 -77.79 24.10 17.62
N SER A 7 -76.52 23.75 17.86
CA SER A 7 -75.99 22.63 18.70
C SER A 7 -75.77 21.31 17.94
N THR A 8 -74.70 20.51 18.05
CA THR A 8 -73.63 20.28 19.06
C THR A 8 -72.38 19.67 18.37
N ALA A 9 -71.19 19.81 18.96
CA ALA A 9 -69.99 18.97 18.69
C ALA A 9 -70.00 17.71 19.62
N PRO A 10 -69.06 16.73 19.59
CA PRO A 10 -67.89 16.50 18.71
C PRO A 10 -67.66 15.02 18.24
N ILE A 11 -66.82 14.89 17.20
CA ILE A 11 -65.72 13.93 16.92
C ILE A 11 -65.82 12.48 17.48
N SER A 12 -65.79 11.50 16.55
CA SER A 12 -65.27 10.14 16.77
C SER A 12 -64.50 9.65 15.54
N ALA A 13 -63.31 9.11 15.78
CA ALA A 13 -62.27 8.78 14.82
C ALA A 13 -62.35 7.31 14.36
N ALA A 14 -62.27 7.07 13.04
CA ALA A 14 -61.89 5.77 12.48
C ALA A 14 -61.47 5.89 11.00
N GLY A 15 -60.44 6.70 10.72
CA GLY A 15 -59.78 6.70 9.42
C GLY A 15 -58.79 5.54 9.32
N ARG A 16 -59.15 4.46 8.61
CA ARG A 16 -58.22 3.37 8.25
C ARG A 16 -57.06 3.91 7.42
N GLN A 17 -55.93 4.22 8.05
CA GLN A 17 -54.65 4.39 7.35
C GLN A 17 -54.18 3.02 6.84
N ARG A 18 -54.34 2.77 5.54
CA ARG A 18 -53.63 1.69 4.85
C ARG A 18 -52.15 2.03 4.86
N ARG A 19 -51.42 1.49 5.85
CA ARG A 19 -49.97 1.54 5.92
C ARG A 19 -49.43 0.63 4.82
N MET A 20 -49.07 1.23 3.68
CA MET A 20 -48.42 0.53 2.58
C MET A 20 -47.03 0.10 3.08
N GLN A 21 -46.92 -1.16 3.52
CA GLN A 21 -45.65 -1.76 3.88
C GLN A 21 -44.89 -2.04 2.58
N PHE A 22 -43.92 -1.20 2.26
CA PHE A 22 -42.90 -1.56 1.28
C PHE A 22 -42.10 -2.74 1.84
N ARG A 23 -42.41 -3.96 1.42
CA ARG A 23 -41.50 -5.09 1.53
C ARG A 23 -40.30 -4.77 0.64
N ARG A 24 -39.21 -4.26 1.22
CA ARG A 24 -37.90 -4.35 0.59
C ARG A 24 -37.52 -5.84 0.58
N SER A 25 -37.54 -6.45 -0.59
CA SER A 25 -36.70 -7.62 -0.84
C SER A 25 -35.27 -7.27 -0.44
N PRO A 26 -34.52 -8.17 0.22
CA PRO A 26 -33.10 -7.95 0.41
C PRO A 26 -32.43 -8.11 -0.96
N GLU A 27 -32.41 -7.04 -1.75
CA GLU A 27 -31.45 -6.94 -2.83
C GLU A 27 -30.08 -7.09 -2.19
N THR A 28 -29.36 -8.13 -2.57
CA THR A 28 -27.96 -8.30 -2.21
C THR A 28 -27.23 -7.12 -2.83
N VAL A 29 -26.96 -6.08 -2.04
CA VAL A 29 -26.13 -4.97 -2.48
C VAL A 29 -24.75 -5.59 -2.71
N GLU A 30 -24.36 -5.76 -3.97
CA GLU A 30 -23.00 -6.11 -4.32
C GLU A 30 -22.10 -4.95 -3.89
N VAL A 31 -21.44 -5.11 -2.75
CA VAL A 31 -20.47 -4.14 -2.26
C VAL A 31 -19.15 -4.42 -2.96
N VAL A 32 -18.78 -3.55 -3.91
CA VAL A 32 -17.42 -3.54 -4.45
C VAL A 32 -16.49 -3.04 -3.36
N ALA A 33 -15.55 -3.89 -2.97
CA ALA A 33 -14.52 -3.54 -2.00
C ALA A 33 -13.24 -3.08 -2.70
N LEU A 34 -12.60 -2.04 -2.17
CA LEU A 34 -11.40 -1.47 -2.76
C LEU A 34 -10.16 -1.71 -1.89
N HIS A 35 -9.12 -2.25 -2.52
CA HIS A 35 -7.75 -2.25 -2.00
C HIS A 35 -6.97 -1.04 -2.55
N LEU A 36 -6.29 -0.35 -1.64
CA LEU A 36 -5.43 0.78 -1.95
C LEU A 36 -3.98 0.31 -1.81
N MET A 37 -3.17 0.44 -2.85
CA MET A 37 -1.74 0.11 -2.78
C MET A 37 -0.89 1.35 -3.02
N TYR A 38 -0.19 1.80 -1.98
CA TYR A 38 0.79 2.89 -2.06
C TYR A 38 2.17 2.31 -2.27
N VAL A 39 2.94 2.84 -3.22
CA VAL A 39 4.19 2.21 -3.65
C VAL A 39 5.32 3.21 -3.76
N ASP A 40 6.50 2.81 -3.30
CA ASP A 40 7.73 3.56 -3.48
C ASP A 40 8.95 2.62 -3.64
N GLU A 41 10.07 3.22 -4.03
CA GLU A 41 11.27 2.58 -4.55
C GLU A 41 12.53 2.96 -3.76
N SER A 42 13.54 2.10 -3.79
CA SER A 42 14.85 2.42 -3.23
C SER A 42 15.99 1.80 -4.02
N GLY A 43 17.00 2.62 -4.32
CA GLY A 43 18.12 2.26 -5.18
C GLY A 43 17.88 2.66 -6.63
N ASP A 44 18.97 2.71 -7.40
CA ASP A 44 18.94 3.06 -8.81
C ASP A 44 18.42 1.87 -9.65
N PRO A 45 17.53 2.05 -10.64
CA PRO A 45 17.04 0.96 -11.48
C PRO A 45 17.95 0.64 -12.69
N GLY A 46 18.98 1.43 -12.95
CA GLY A 46 19.94 1.25 -14.03
C GLY A 46 20.92 0.11 -13.79
N LEU A 47 21.47 -0.44 -14.87
CA LEU A 47 22.49 -1.50 -14.82
C LEU A 47 23.90 -0.95 -15.00
N VAL A 48 24.10 -0.12 -16.03
CA VAL A 48 25.42 0.41 -16.40
C VAL A 48 25.69 1.67 -15.60
N GLY A 49 26.85 1.73 -14.93
CA GLY A 49 27.25 2.89 -14.12
C GLY A 49 26.35 3.16 -12.90
N SER A 50 25.49 2.21 -12.53
CA SER A 50 24.58 2.39 -11.41
C SER A 50 25.35 2.44 -10.08
N PRO A 51 25.02 3.40 -9.19
CA PRO A 51 25.63 3.50 -7.87
C PRO A 51 25.18 2.41 -6.90
N THR A 52 24.13 1.63 -7.23
CA THR A 52 23.59 0.58 -6.36
C THR A 52 23.63 -0.80 -7.01
N ARG A 53 23.82 -1.85 -6.21
CA ARG A 53 23.68 -3.25 -6.65
C ARG A 53 22.21 -3.68 -6.71
N TYR A 54 21.45 -3.29 -5.70
CA TYR A 54 20.06 -3.69 -5.56
C TYR A 54 19.12 -2.58 -6.01
N TYR A 55 17.92 -2.99 -6.41
CA TYR A 55 16.76 -2.13 -6.60
C TYR A 55 15.60 -2.74 -5.82
N ALA A 56 15.03 -1.97 -4.88
CA ALA A 56 13.96 -2.38 -3.99
C ALA A 56 12.67 -1.63 -4.34
N LEU A 57 11.54 -2.34 -4.31
CA LEU A 57 10.20 -1.80 -4.53
C LEU A 57 9.29 -2.34 -3.44
N SER A 58 8.61 -1.47 -2.69
CA SER A 58 7.70 -1.89 -1.64
C SER A 58 6.35 -1.20 -1.78
N GLY A 59 5.29 -2.00 -1.63
CA GLY A 59 3.91 -1.54 -1.66
C GLY A 59 3.23 -1.77 -0.32
N VAL A 60 2.63 -0.72 0.24
CA VAL A 60 1.76 -0.78 1.42
C VAL A 60 0.31 -0.87 0.94
N VAL A 61 -0.32 -1.99 1.24
CA VAL A 61 -1.69 -2.32 0.86
C VAL A 61 -2.61 -2.23 2.07
N LEU A 62 -3.79 -1.65 1.89
CA LEU A 62 -4.88 -1.67 2.87
C LEU A 62 -6.24 -1.76 2.18
N HIS A 63 -7.21 -2.33 2.89
CA HIS A 63 -8.62 -2.28 2.51
C HIS A 63 -9.20 -0.89 2.82
N GLU A 64 -10.13 -0.39 1.99
CA GLU A 64 -10.73 0.94 2.13
C GLU A 64 -11.34 1.23 3.51
N LEU A 65 -11.94 0.22 4.16
CA LEU A 65 -12.47 0.29 5.52
C LEU A 65 -11.41 0.70 6.57
N ALA A 66 -10.13 0.44 6.31
CA ALA A 66 -9.02 0.86 7.15
C ALA A 66 -8.42 2.22 6.76
N TRP A 67 -8.91 2.85 5.68
CA TRP A 67 -8.33 4.09 5.16
C TRP A 67 -8.45 5.26 6.12
N ARG A 68 -9.54 5.39 6.88
CA ARG A 68 -9.71 6.49 7.85
C ARG A 68 -8.94 6.25 9.16
N PRO A 69 -9.02 5.06 9.79
CA PRO A 69 -8.31 4.82 11.05
C PRO A 69 -6.78 4.90 10.96
N ILE A 70 -6.17 4.50 9.84
CA ILE A 70 -4.71 4.46 9.72
C ILE A 70 -4.06 5.86 9.75
N PRO A 71 -4.47 6.84 8.93
CA PRO A 71 -3.97 8.21 8.99
C PRO A 71 -4.15 8.87 10.35
N ASP A 72 -5.27 8.64 11.03
CA ASP A 72 -5.50 9.16 12.39
C ASP A 72 -4.44 8.64 13.38
N ARG A 73 -4.06 7.37 13.22
CA ARG A 73 -2.97 6.76 13.98
C ARG A 73 -1.60 7.33 13.62
N VAL A 74 -1.33 7.56 12.34
CA VAL A 74 -0.08 8.22 11.87
C VAL A 74 0.00 9.68 12.36
N ILE A 75 -1.10 10.42 12.37
CA ILE A 75 -1.17 11.78 12.93
C ILE A 75 -0.86 11.77 14.43
N SER A 76 -1.42 10.80 15.16
CA SER A 76 -1.15 10.62 16.58
C SER A 76 0.33 10.28 16.84
N PHE A 77 0.91 9.41 16.01
CA PHE A 77 2.35 9.15 16.00
C PHE A 77 3.17 10.43 15.77
N ARG A 78 2.82 11.23 14.75
CA ARG A 78 3.50 12.49 14.45
C ARG A 78 3.43 13.49 15.59
N ARG A 79 2.29 13.58 16.30
CA ARG A 79 2.17 14.43 17.50
C ARG A 79 3.16 13.99 18.59
N ARG A 80 3.32 12.68 18.81
CA ARG A 80 4.34 12.14 19.73
C ARG A 80 5.76 12.44 19.27
N MET A 81 6.06 12.29 17.98
CA MET A 81 7.38 12.61 17.42
C MET A 81 7.69 14.12 17.46
N LYS A 82 6.68 14.98 17.31
CA LYS A 82 6.81 16.43 17.51
C LYS A 82 7.22 16.75 18.94
N ALA A 83 6.47 16.24 19.91
CA ALA A 83 6.72 16.50 21.33
C ALA A 83 8.10 16.00 21.78
N ARG A 84 8.53 14.84 21.27
CA ARG A 84 9.78 14.20 21.70
C ARG A 84 11.03 14.64 20.92
N PHE A 85 10.90 14.85 19.61
CA PHE A 85 12.04 15.03 18.70
C PHE A 85 11.96 16.29 17.83
N GLY A 86 10.86 17.06 17.89
CA GLY A 86 10.69 18.27 17.08
C GLY A 86 10.30 18.03 15.62
N LEU A 87 9.82 16.83 15.27
CA LEU A 87 9.24 16.53 13.96
C LEU A 87 7.84 17.13 13.85
N ARG A 88 7.67 18.21 13.09
CA ARG A 88 6.35 18.85 12.91
C ARG A 88 5.51 18.01 11.96
N LEU A 89 4.20 18.20 11.98
CA LEU A 89 3.28 17.42 11.15
C LEU A 89 3.57 17.62 9.65
N VAL A 90 3.90 18.86 9.27
CA VAL A 90 4.26 19.27 7.90
C VAL A 90 5.63 18.77 7.43
N ASP A 91 6.45 18.23 8.33
CA ASP A 91 7.76 17.74 7.94
C ASP A 91 7.62 16.35 7.31
N GLU A 92 8.12 16.22 6.09
CA GLU A 92 8.17 14.97 5.37
C GLU A 92 9.15 13.98 6.02
N ILE A 93 8.73 12.72 6.07
CA ILE A 93 9.60 11.57 6.36
C ILE A 93 9.86 10.88 5.03
N HIS A 94 10.93 11.29 4.34
CA HIS A 94 11.50 10.58 3.20
C HIS A 94 12.82 9.94 3.63
N ALA A 95 12.78 8.68 4.05
CA ALA A 95 13.74 7.96 4.87
C ALA A 95 15.21 8.12 4.42
N ALA A 96 15.50 7.99 3.13
CA ALA A 96 16.86 8.16 2.61
C ALA A 96 17.37 9.59 2.83
N HIS A 97 16.59 10.60 2.43
CA HIS A 97 16.88 12.01 2.67
C HIS A 97 16.91 12.34 4.17
N PHE A 98 15.98 11.77 4.94
CA PHE A 98 15.84 11.95 6.37
C PHE A 98 17.11 11.53 7.12
N ILE A 99 17.84 10.52 6.63
CA ILE A 99 19.10 10.08 7.26
C ILE A 99 20.33 10.79 6.68
N ASN A 100 20.42 10.95 5.36
CA ASN A 100 21.66 11.35 4.68
C ASN A 100 21.70 12.85 4.33
N SER A 101 20.58 13.42 3.90
CA SER A 101 20.49 14.79 3.38
C SER A 101 19.20 15.47 3.88
N PRO A 102 19.08 15.73 5.19
CA PRO A 102 17.82 16.06 5.86
C PRO A 102 17.31 17.48 5.57
N GLY A 103 18.10 18.33 4.91
CA GLY A 103 17.80 19.74 4.71
C GLY A 103 17.42 20.43 6.04
N ARG A 104 16.22 21.02 6.08
CA ARG A 104 15.67 21.72 7.27
C ARG A 104 15.51 20.82 8.50
N LEU A 105 15.51 19.49 8.32
CA LEU A 105 15.41 18.51 9.41
C LEU A 105 16.76 18.24 10.07
N VAL A 106 17.83 18.93 9.65
CA VAL A 106 19.13 18.93 10.36
C VAL A 106 19.00 19.30 11.84
N ARG A 107 17.99 20.11 12.18
CA ARG A 107 17.64 20.48 13.57
C ARG A 107 17.28 19.28 14.46
N ILE A 108 16.83 18.17 13.87
CA ILE A 108 16.60 16.90 14.57
C ILE A 108 17.89 16.10 14.44
N ARG A 109 18.51 15.69 15.55
CA ARG A 109 19.79 14.97 15.52
C ARG A 109 19.66 13.69 14.69
N ARG A 110 20.71 13.29 13.98
CA ARG A 110 20.70 12.11 13.09
C ARG A 110 20.29 10.81 13.81
N ASN A 111 20.67 10.65 15.09
CA ASN A 111 20.24 9.51 15.91
C ASN A 111 18.72 9.54 16.19
N ASP A 112 18.18 10.73 16.46
CA ASP A 112 16.74 10.91 16.71
C ASP A 112 15.93 10.71 15.43
N ARG A 113 16.45 11.14 14.28
CA ARG A 113 15.85 10.83 12.96
C ARG A 113 15.79 9.33 12.72
N LEU A 114 16.87 8.60 13.03
CA LEU A 114 16.85 7.13 12.96
C LEU A 114 15.85 6.50 13.96
N ALA A 115 15.71 7.08 15.16
CA ALA A 115 14.73 6.63 16.14
C ALA A 115 13.29 6.86 15.66
N ILE A 116 13.00 7.99 15.00
CA ILE A 116 11.71 8.25 14.36
C ILE A 116 11.39 7.18 13.31
N LEU A 117 12.33 6.84 12.41
CA LEU A 117 12.10 5.78 11.42
C LEU A 117 11.83 4.43 12.09
N ARG A 118 12.56 4.10 13.16
CA ARG A 118 12.31 2.89 13.95
C ARG A 118 10.90 2.88 14.54
N HIS A 119 10.50 3.99 15.16
CA HIS A 119 9.19 4.11 15.79
C HIS A 119 8.05 4.10 14.76
N LEU A 120 8.27 4.63 13.54
CA LEU A 120 7.28 4.53 12.47
C LEU A 120 7.13 3.07 12.01
N ALA A 121 8.22 2.33 11.86
CA ALA A 121 8.14 0.90 11.55
C ALA A 121 7.39 0.11 12.65
N ASP A 122 7.65 0.41 13.93
CA ASP A 122 6.93 -0.18 15.06
C ASP A 122 5.44 0.18 15.04
N GLU A 123 5.09 1.43 14.72
CA GLU A 123 3.70 1.89 14.60
C GLU A 123 2.98 1.15 13.46
N MET A 124 3.65 0.99 12.32
CA MET A 124 3.14 0.26 11.16
C MET A 124 2.89 -1.21 11.48
N ALA A 125 3.84 -1.87 12.12
CA ALA A 125 3.73 -3.27 12.50
C ALA A 125 2.55 -3.56 13.44
N ALA A 126 2.14 -2.55 14.22
CA ALA A 126 1.00 -2.66 15.12
C ALA A 126 -0.35 -2.34 14.45
N MET A 127 -0.39 -2.11 13.13
CA MET A 127 -1.60 -1.91 12.32
C MET A 127 -1.86 -3.15 11.43
N PRO A 128 -2.57 -4.19 11.94
CA PRO A 128 -2.72 -5.48 11.23
C PRO A 128 -3.53 -5.39 9.92
N ALA A 129 -4.25 -4.29 9.69
CA ALA A 129 -4.93 -4.02 8.43
C ALA A 129 -3.96 -3.65 7.28
N LEU A 130 -2.69 -3.40 7.59
CA LEU A 130 -1.64 -3.19 6.59
C LEU A 130 -1.08 -4.52 6.09
N ASN A 131 -0.76 -4.54 4.81
CA ASN A 131 -0.03 -5.62 4.17
C ASN A 131 1.12 -5.00 3.35
N VAL A 132 2.30 -5.60 3.36
CA VAL A 132 3.46 -5.10 2.62
C VAL A 132 3.92 -6.15 1.61
N ILE A 133 3.91 -5.79 0.34
CA ILE A 133 4.50 -6.59 -0.75
C ILE A 133 5.82 -5.94 -1.13
N SER A 134 6.88 -6.74 -1.19
CA SER A 134 8.23 -6.26 -1.50
C SER A 134 8.88 -7.07 -2.62
N VAL A 135 9.53 -6.37 -3.54
CA VAL A 135 10.36 -6.94 -4.59
C VAL A 135 11.78 -6.40 -4.44
N LEU A 136 12.75 -7.29 -4.56
CA LEU A 136 14.16 -6.97 -4.55
C LEU A 136 14.82 -7.54 -5.81
N VAL A 137 15.42 -6.67 -6.61
CA VAL A 137 16.18 -7.06 -7.80
C VAL A 137 17.66 -7.01 -7.48
N ASP A 138 18.36 -8.14 -7.64
CA ASP A 138 19.82 -8.16 -7.70
C ASP A 138 20.26 -7.91 -9.13
N LYS A 139 20.98 -6.81 -9.36
CA LYS A 139 21.40 -6.43 -10.72
C LYS A 139 22.66 -7.16 -11.18
N VAL A 140 23.35 -7.86 -10.27
CA VAL A 140 24.56 -8.63 -10.60
C VAL A 140 24.20 -9.81 -11.51
N GLY A 141 24.98 -10.00 -12.57
CA GLY A 141 24.80 -11.12 -13.51
C GLY A 141 23.58 -10.99 -14.43
N LYS A 142 22.85 -9.87 -14.39
CA LYS A 142 21.75 -9.62 -15.32
C LYS A 142 22.28 -9.33 -16.72
N PRO A 143 21.63 -9.84 -17.78
CA PRO A 143 22.07 -9.61 -19.15
C PRO A 143 21.98 -8.13 -19.54
N ALA A 144 22.74 -7.75 -20.56
CA ALA A 144 22.65 -6.43 -21.15
C ALA A 144 21.19 -6.14 -21.59
N GLY A 145 20.70 -4.95 -21.26
CA GLY A 145 19.32 -4.55 -21.56
C GLY A 145 18.26 -5.01 -20.56
N TYR A 146 18.61 -5.76 -19.49
CA TYR A 146 17.65 -6.08 -18.44
C TYR A 146 17.12 -4.81 -17.76
N ARG A 147 15.80 -4.74 -17.56
CA ARG A 147 15.11 -3.53 -17.09
C ARG A 147 14.63 -3.75 -15.66
N ALA A 148 15.47 -3.44 -14.67
CA ALA A 148 15.18 -3.71 -13.26
C ALA A 148 13.86 -3.08 -12.81
N PHE A 149 13.59 -1.84 -13.21
CA PHE A 149 12.31 -1.16 -12.99
C PHE A 149 11.12 -1.99 -13.51
N ASP A 150 11.12 -2.33 -14.81
CA ASP A 150 10.02 -3.08 -15.44
C ASP A 150 9.80 -4.44 -14.78
N SER A 151 10.88 -5.17 -14.52
CA SER A 151 10.83 -6.49 -13.91
C SER A 151 10.29 -6.42 -12.47
N ALA A 152 10.72 -5.44 -11.68
CA ALA A 152 10.24 -5.24 -10.32
C ALA A 152 8.75 -4.92 -10.29
N TRP A 153 8.31 -3.95 -11.10
CA TRP A 153 6.90 -3.56 -11.19
C TRP A 153 6.00 -4.68 -11.69
N ARG A 154 6.41 -5.42 -12.72
CA ARG A 154 5.65 -6.58 -13.21
C ARG A 154 5.49 -7.65 -12.12
N ALA A 155 6.56 -7.98 -11.42
CA ALA A 155 6.50 -8.95 -10.33
C ALA A 155 5.64 -8.45 -9.17
N HIS A 156 5.76 -7.18 -8.81
CA HIS A 156 4.99 -6.55 -7.72
C HIS A 156 3.49 -6.54 -8.03
N MET A 157 3.10 -6.05 -9.21
CA MET A 157 1.72 -6.05 -9.69
C MET A 157 1.14 -7.46 -9.79
N GLN A 158 1.93 -8.44 -10.25
CA GLN A 158 1.50 -9.84 -10.27
C GLN A 158 1.23 -10.38 -8.87
N ARG A 159 2.08 -10.06 -7.88
CA ARG A 159 1.83 -10.47 -6.49
C ARG A 159 0.63 -9.78 -5.91
N PHE A 160 0.45 -8.49 -6.18
CA PHE A 160 -0.72 -7.74 -5.74
C PHE A 160 -2.02 -8.37 -6.28
N GLU A 161 -2.11 -8.61 -7.59
CA GLU A 161 -3.24 -9.27 -8.24
C GLU A 161 -3.51 -10.66 -7.65
N ASN A 162 -2.49 -11.52 -7.57
CA ASN A 162 -2.64 -12.89 -7.09
C ASN A 162 -3.08 -12.94 -5.62
N THR A 163 -2.56 -12.05 -4.77
CA THR A 163 -2.94 -11.99 -3.36
C THR A 163 -4.42 -11.61 -3.20
N MET A 164 -4.93 -10.67 -4.01
CA MET A 164 -6.38 -10.35 -4.03
C MET A 164 -7.21 -11.51 -4.58
N VAL A 165 -6.82 -12.09 -5.71
CA VAL A 165 -7.54 -13.23 -6.33
C VAL A 165 -7.71 -14.38 -5.35
N HIS A 166 -6.69 -14.64 -4.52
CA HIS A 166 -6.72 -15.69 -3.52
C HIS A 166 -7.14 -15.22 -2.13
N ARG A 167 -7.59 -13.97 -1.95
CA ARG A 167 -8.08 -13.43 -0.67
C ARG A 167 -7.09 -13.57 0.49
N ASN A 168 -5.81 -13.36 0.20
CA ASN A 168 -4.73 -13.60 1.15
C ASN A 168 -4.20 -12.33 1.84
N PHE A 169 -4.91 -11.19 1.72
CA PHE A 169 -4.61 -10.02 2.53
C PHE A 169 -5.20 -10.14 3.93
N ASN A 170 -4.51 -9.55 4.91
CA ASN A 170 -5.07 -9.38 6.24
C ASN A 170 -6.27 -8.43 6.19
N GLY A 171 -7.36 -8.80 6.88
CA GLY A 171 -8.55 -7.98 7.03
C GLY A 171 -9.78 -8.56 6.33
N PRO A 172 -10.81 -7.73 6.09
CA PRO A 172 -12.01 -8.13 5.38
C PRO A 172 -11.67 -8.61 3.97
N SER A 173 -12.39 -9.63 3.48
CA SER A 173 -12.28 -10.06 2.10
C SER A 173 -13.64 -10.28 1.45
N ASN A 174 -13.76 -9.83 0.20
CA ASN A 174 -14.97 -9.89 -0.60
C ASN A 174 -14.71 -10.60 -1.94
N SER A 175 -15.77 -11.10 -2.59
CA SER A 175 -15.65 -11.74 -3.91
C SER A 175 -15.13 -10.78 -4.97
N ASP A 176 -15.62 -9.54 -4.93
CA ASP A 176 -15.49 -8.56 -6.00
C ASP A 176 -14.53 -7.42 -5.65
N GLU A 177 -13.41 -7.78 -5.01
CA GLU A 177 -12.35 -6.82 -4.72
C GLU A 177 -11.77 -6.22 -6.01
N ARG A 178 -11.64 -4.89 -6.00
CA ARG A 178 -10.90 -4.10 -6.97
C ARG A 178 -9.75 -3.38 -6.26
N ALA A 179 -8.86 -2.80 -7.04
CA ALA A 179 -7.76 -2.04 -6.50
C ALA A 179 -7.37 -0.84 -7.34
N ILE A 180 -6.78 0.15 -6.67
CA ILE A 180 -6.04 1.24 -7.33
C ILE A 180 -4.60 1.25 -6.83
N VAL A 181 -3.70 1.70 -7.71
CA VAL A 181 -2.27 1.83 -7.43
C VAL A 181 -1.94 3.32 -7.27
N LEU A 182 -1.28 3.67 -6.18
CA LEU A 182 -0.94 5.03 -5.78
C LEU A 182 0.56 5.15 -5.58
N PRO A 183 1.36 5.26 -6.65
CA PRO A 183 2.80 5.34 -6.55
C PRO A 183 3.28 6.79 -6.33
N ASP A 184 4.50 6.93 -5.81
CA ASP A 184 5.26 8.18 -5.91
C ASP A 184 5.54 8.50 -7.41
N PRO A 185 5.57 9.77 -7.85
CA PRO A 185 5.69 10.14 -9.27
C PRO A 185 7.09 9.93 -9.87
N THR A 186 7.60 8.70 -9.84
CA THR A 186 8.84 8.27 -10.50
C THR A 186 8.54 7.57 -11.83
N ASP A 187 9.12 8.06 -12.93
CA ASP A 187 8.97 7.55 -14.32
C ASP A 187 7.51 7.22 -14.72
N VAL A 188 6.61 8.17 -14.46
CA VAL A 188 5.15 8.10 -14.69
C VAL A 188 4.77 7.43 -16.02
N ARG A 189 5.36 7.89 -17.13
CA ARG A 189 5.03 7.37 -18.47
C ARG A 189 5.36 5.89 -18.61
N ARG A 190 6.47 5.44 -18.02
CA ARG A 190 6.92 4.05 -18.09
C ARG A 190 6.04 3.15 -17.24
N LEU A 191 5.73 3.55 -16.00
CA LEU A 191 4.86 2.78 -15.12
C LEU A 191 3.45 2.62 -15.69
N THR A 192 2.84 3.71 -16.17
CA THR A 192 1.54 3.66 -16.84
C THR A 192 1.55 2.71 -18.03
N ARG A 193 2.62 2.72 -18.85
CA ARG A 193 2.76 1.76 -19.97
C ARG A 193 2.85 0.31 -19.49
N ILE A 194 3.59 0.03 -18.41
CA ILE A 194 3.71 -1.32 -17.85
C ILE A 194 2.34 -1.85 -17.43
N ILE A 195 1.60 -1.07 -16.63
CA ILE A 195 0.29 -1.47 -16.10
C ILE A 195 -0.73 -1.66 -17.23
N ARG A 196 -0.82 -0.72 -18.16
CA ARG A 196 -1.67 -0.86 -19.37
C ARG A 196 -1.31 -2.10 -20.20
N THR A 197 -0.03 -2.43 -20.32
CA THR A 197 0.40 -3.65 -21.00
C THR A 197 -0.08 -4.88 -20.23
N MET A 198 0.07 -4.91 -18.91
CA MET A 198 -0.35 -6.03 -18.07
C MET A 198 -1.87 -6.25 -18.07
N HIS A 199 -2.69 -5.23 -18.32
CA HIS A 199 -4.14 -5.38 -18.52
C HIS A 199 -4.51 -6.15 -19.81
N ARG A 200 -3.62 -6.19 -20.80
CA ARG A 200 -3.88 -6.83 -22.10
C ARG A 200 -3.09 -8.11 -22.29
N TYR A 201 -1.82 -8.08 -21.95
CA TYR A 201 -0.87 -9.17 -22.17
C TYR A 201 0.17 -9.24 -21.05
N ASN A 202 0.04 -10.28 -20.22
CA ASN A 202 0.90 -10.56 -19.08
C ASN A 202 1.29 -12.06 -19.07
N PRO A 203 2.34 -12.43 -19.83
CA PRO A 203 2.81 -13.80 -19.90
C PRO A 203 3.51 -14.20 -18.61
N VAL A 204 2.95 -15.16 -17.89
CA VAL A 204 3.51 -15.75 -16.68
C VAL A 204 4.04 -17.15 -17.01
N PRO A 205 5.35 -17.42 -16.81
CA PRO A 205 5.91 -18.74 -17.06
C PRO A 205 5.20 -19.81 -16.24
N ASN A 206 5.05 -20.99 -16.83
CA ASN A 206 4.57 -22.16 -16.10
C ASN A 206 5.53 -22.50 -14.96
N GLN A 207 4.98 -23.03 -13.86
CA GLN A 207 5.85 -23.59 -12.83
C GLN A 207 6.58 -24.80 -13.42
N PRO A 208 7.84 -25.09 -13.02
CA PRO A 208 8.64 -26.17 -13.60
C PRO A 208 7.93 -27.53 -13.67
N GLN A 209 7.09 -27.82 -12.68
CA GLN A 209 6.28 -29.05 -12.59
C GLN A 209 5.21 -29.20 -13.69
N PHE A 210 4.85 -28.13 -14.38
CA PHE A 210 3.85 -28.13 -15.47
C PHE A 210 4.50 -28.05 -16.87
N GLY A 211 5.82 -28.20 -16.96
CA GLY A 211 6.56 -28.18 -18.22
C GLY A 211 6.85 -26.77 -18.77
N PRO A 212 7.49 -26.69 -19.96
CA PRO A 212 7.83 -25.42 -20.60
C PRO A 212 6.57 -24.67 -21.06
N GLY A 213 6.69 -23.36 -21.23
CA GLY A 213 5.61 -22.49 -21.73
C GLY A 213 5.20 -21.40 -20.75
N TYR A 214 4.16 -20.67 -21.11
CA TYR A 214 3.60 -19.58 -20.32
C TYR A 214 2.08 -19.53 -20.45
N ARG A 215 1.44 -18.87 -19.48
CA ARG A 215 0.01 -18.51 -19.53
C ARG A 215 -0.11 -17.00 -19.58
N ASN A 216 -0.99 -16.49 -20.43
CA ASN A 216 -1.36 -15.08 -20.37
C ASN A 216 -2.33 -14.88 -19.19
N LEU A 217 -1.92 -14.13 -18.17
CA LEU A 217 -2.72 -13.84 -16.97
C LEU A 217 -2.84 -12.33 -16.77
N PRO A 218 -3.67 -11.62 -17.57
CA PRO A 218 -3.86 -10.19 -17.43
C PRO A 218 -4.32 -9.81 -16.02
N ILE A 219 -3.88 -8.65 -15.53
CA ILE A 219 -4.39 -8.10 -14.26
C ILE A 219 -5.80 -7.50 -14.51
N ILE A 220 -6.78 -7.90 -13.71
CA ILE A 220 -8.19 -7.54 -13.88
C ILE A 220 -8.79 -6.84 -12.67
N ARG A 221 -8.20 -6.99 -11.48
CA ARG A 221 -8.70 -6.35 -10.25
C ARG A 221 -8.20 -4.93 -10.10
N VAL A 222 -7.01 -4.65 -10.61
CA VAL A 222 -6.49 -3.27 -10.70
C VAL A 222 -7.35 -2.52 -11.72
N ILE A 223 -7.88 -1.37 -11.32
CA ILE A 223 -8.69 -0.52 -12.17
C ILE A 223 -8.00 0.82 -12.39
N GLU A 224 -8.20 1.38 -13.58
CA GLU A 224 -7.62 2.65 -14.02
C GLU A 224 -6.08 2.67 -14.09
N ASP A 225 -5.54 3.73 -14.69
CA ASP A 225 -4.11 4.02 -14.58
C ASP A 225 -3.70 4.37 -13.14
N PRO A 226 -2.41 4.26 -12.79
CA PRO A 226 -1.92 4.68 -11.48
C PRO A 226 -2.27 6.14 -11.13
N SER A 227 -2.74 6.35 -9.90
CA SER A 227 -3.03 7.67 -9.34
C SER A 227 -1.84 8.15 -8.51
N TYR A 228 -0.95 8.90 -9.14
CA TYR A 228 0.29 9.37 -8.52
C TYR A 228 0.04 10.30 -7.33
N ARG A 229 0.83 10.14 -6.26
CA ARG A 229 0.72 10.93 -5.03
C ARG A 229 2.08 11.48 -4.64
N ASP A 230 2.13 12.78 -4.37
CA ASP A 230 3.32 13.42 -3.81
C ASP A 230 3.50 12.98 -2.35
N SER A 231 4.70 12.51 -2.03
CA SER A 231 5.09 12.11 -0.68
C SER A 231 4.88 13.21 0.36
N ARG A 232 4.99 14.50 -0.01
CA ARG A 232 4.76 15.64 0.89
C ARG A 232 3.33 15.72 1.39
N ASP A 233 2.38 15.23 0.60
CA ASP A 233 0.94 15.30 0.88
C ASP A 233 0.33 13.94 1.27
N SER A 234 1.12 12.87 1.27
CA SER A 234 0.64 11.50 1.55
C SER A 234 1.49 10.78 2.59
N TYR A 235 0.94 10.57 3.78
CA TYR A 235 1.57 9.75 4.81
C TYR A 235 1.72 8.28 4.39
N PHE A 236 0.84 7.77 3.53
CA PHE A 236 0.94 6.41 3.04
C PHE A 236 2.10 6.22 2.07
N ILE A 237 2.40 7.22 1.23
CA ILE A 237 3.61 7.19 0.39
C ILE A 237 4.85 7.19 1.28
N GLN A 238 4.89 8.03 2.32
CA GLN A 238 6.01 8.04 3.28
C GLN A 238 6.17 6.70 4.03
N MET A 239 5.08 5.95 4.23
CA MET A 239 5.14 4.59 4.78
C MET A 239 5.71 3.59 3.75
N ALA A 240 5.34 3.71 2.47
CA ALA A 240 5.89 2.89 1.39
C ALA A 240 7.38 3.17 1.17
N ASP A 241 7.79 4.44 1.18
CA ASP A 241 9.19 4.89 1.18
C ASP A 241 9.99 4.24 2.31
N LEU A 242 9.46 4.27 3.55
CA LEU A 242 10.11 3.63 4.68
C LEU A 242 10.27 2.12 4.45
N CYS A 243 9.26 1.42 3.93
CA CYS A 243 9.37 -0.01 3.63
C CYS A 243 10.47 -0.30 2.60
N ALA A 244 10.49 0.44 1.49
CA ALA A 244 11.48 0.26 0.42
C ALA A 244 12.89 0.57 0.93
N PHE A 245 13.05 1.67 1.67
CA PHE A 245 14.31 2.04 2.31
C PHE A 245 14.79 0.98 3.31
N LEU A 246 13.92 0.49 4.19
CA LEU A 246 14.30 -0.53 5.19
C LEU A 246 14.66 -1.85 4.53
N LEU A 247 13.97 -2.28 3.47
CA LEU A 247 14.34 -3.45 2.68
C LEU A 247 15.74 -3.28 2.09
N TYR A 248 16.00 -2.13 1.47
CA TYR A 248 17.31 -1.83 0.89
C TYR A 248 18.41 -1.83 1.95
N GLN A 249 18.19 -1.18 3.10
CA GLN A 249 19.14 -1.18 4.21
C GLN A 249 19.29 -2.53 4.91
N HIS A 250 18.32 -3.44 4.77
CA HIS A 250 18.43 -4.80 5.27
C HIS A 250 19.49 -5.59 4.49
N VAL A 251 19.48 -5.46 3.16
CA VAL A 251 20.36 -6.22 2.26
C VAL A 251 21.71 -5.54 2.00
N THR A 252 21.73 -4.21 1.93
CA THR A 252 22.94 -3.43 1.70
C THR A 252 22.97 -2.19 2.60
N PRO A 253 23.20 -2.38 3.92
CA PRO A 253 23.21 -1.27 4.86
C PRO A 253 24.36 -0.31 4.57
N GLY A 254 24.04 0.99 4.53
CA GLY A 254 25.06 2.02 4.56
C GLY A 254 25.84 2.02 5.88
N ALA A 255 27.02 2.65 5.89
CA ALA A 255 27.92 2.66 7.05
C ALA A 255 27.23 3.11 8.36
N TYR A 256 26.38 4.13 8.28
CA TYR A 256 25.62 4.63 9.43
C TYR A 256 24.58 3.63 9.93
N MET A 257 23.82 3.01 9.02
CA MET A 257 22.81 1.99 9.38
C MET A 257 23.47 0.79 10.03
N ARG A 258 24.58 0.29 9.47
CA ARG A 258 25.38 -0.80 10.04
C ARG A 258 25.88 -0.46 11.45
N LYS A 259 26.46 0.74 11.64
CA LYS A 259 26.96 1.21 12.94
C LYS A 259 25.86 1.30 14.01
N LYS A 260 24.62 1.61 13.61
CA LYS A 260 23.48 1.79 14.52
C LYS A 260 22.56 0.58 14.62
N GLY A 261 22.89 -0.53 13.95
CA GLY A 261 22.03 -1.72 13.92
C GLY A 261 20.74 -1.55 13.11
N GLY A 262 20.65 -0.51 12.28
CA GLY A 262 19.47 -0.16 11.50
C GLY A 262 19.09 -1.20 10.44
N GLN A 263 20.04 -2.06 10.01
CA GLN A 263 19.77 -3.18 9.10
C GLN A 263 18.74 -4.19 9.65
N LYS A 264 18.54 -4.20 10.97
CA LYS A 264 17.54 -5.06 11.64
C LYS A 264 16.13 -4.47 11.63
N TYR A 265 15.95 -3.22 11.19
CA TYR A 265 14.66 -2.54 11.30
C TYR A 265 13.61 -3.09 10.34
N PHE A 266 14.02 -3.67 9.20
CA PHE A 266 13.06 -4.32 8.30
C PHE A 266 12.28 -5.44 8.99
N ALA A 267 12.93 -6.22 9.87
CA ALA A 267 12.27 -7.28 10.64
C ALA A 267 11.19 -6.77 11.60
N ARG A 268 11.15 -5.46 11.92
CA ARG A 268 10.05 -4.89 12.70
C ARG A 268 8.74 -4.94 11.94
N LEU A 269 8.78 -4.91 10.62
CA LEU A 269 7.61 -5.00 9.75
C LEU A 269 7.06 -6.43 9.61
N ASP A 270 7.75 -7.44 10.16
CA ASP A 270 7.37 -8.86 10.06
C ASP A 270 5.88 -9.18 10.30
N PRO A 271 5.13 -8.48 11.18
CA PRO A 271 3.69 -8.70 11.38
C PRO A 271 2.80 -8.32 10.19
N ILE A 272 3.27 -7.41 9.32
CA ILE A 272 2.49 -6.89 8.18
C ILE A 272 3.07 -7.30 6.82
N LEU A 273 4.17 -8.08 6.78
CA LEU A 273 4.72 -8.58 5.52
C LEU A 273 3.80 -9.63 4.89
N CYS A 274 3.50 -9.48 3.61
CA CYS A 274 2.70 -10.43 2.83
C CYS A 274 3.54 -11.65 2.46
N ARG A 275 3.73 -12.58 3.40
CA ARG A 275 4.63 -13.75 3.25
C ARG A 275 4.22 -14.68 2.10
N VAL A 276 2.91 -14.75 1.80
CA VAL A 276 2.38 -15.54 0.69
C VAL A 276 2.78 -15.01 -0.69
N ALA A 277 3.24 -13.76 -0.79
CA ALA A 277 3.68 -13.18 -2.05
C ALA A 277 4.92 -13.91 -2.61
N ALA A 278 5.79 -14.42 -1.74
CA ALA A 278 6.93 -15.24 -2.12
C ALA A 278 7.18 -16.36 -1.09
N PRO A 279 6.47 -17.50 -1.18
CA PRO A 279 6.58 -18.59 -0.21
C PRO A 279 7.97 -19.25 -0.15
N ARG A 280 8.76 -19.08 -1.23
CA ARG A 280 10.13 -19.61 -1.36
C ARG A 280 11.21 -18.58 -1.00
N ASP A 281 10.84 -17.42 -0.47
CA ASP A 281 11.81 -16.44 0.01
C ASP A 281 12.66 -17.08 1.13
N PRO A 282 14.01 -17.11 1.01
CA PRO A 282 14.89 -17.73 1.99
C PRO A 282 14.72 -17.17 3.42
N GLU A 283 14.34 -15.89 3.53
CA GLU A 283 14.13 -15.23 4.82
C GLU A 283 12.72 -15.45 5.39
N ARG A 284 11.82 -16.11 4.65
CA ARG A 284 10.40 -16.30 5.00
C ARG A 284 9.65 -15.00 5.26
N ARG A 285 10.07 -13.91 4.61
CA ARG A 285 9.48 -12.57 4.71
C ARG A 285 8.58 -12.22 3.52
N GLY A 286 8.47 -13.10 2.52
CA GLY A 286 7.66 -12.86 1.33
C GLY A 286 8.31 -11.89 0.34
N ILE A 287 9.63 -11.70 0.40
CA ILE A 287 10.36 -10.85 -0.54
C ILE A 287 10.46 -11.58 -1.89
N VAL A 288 9.92 -10.98 -2.94
CA VAL A 288 10.11 -11.48 -4.30
C VAL A 288 11.52 -11.10 -4.74
N ARG A 289 12.41 -12.10 -4.89
CA ARG A 289 13.79 -11.87 -5.31
C ARG A 289 13.93 -12.16 -6.80
N LEU A 290 14.40 -11.17 -7.54
CA LEU A 290 14.65 -11.24 -8.99
C LEU A 290 16.13 -11.23 -9.29
#